data_AF-A0A0Q8ICB3-F1
#
_entry.id   AF-A0A0Q8ICB3-F1
#
_cell.length_a   1.000
_cell.length_b   1.000
_cell.length_c   1.000
_cell.angle_alpha   90.00
_cell.angle_beta   90.00
_cell.angle_gamma   90.00
#
_symmetry.space_group_name_H-M   'P 1'
#
loop_
_entity.id
_entity.type
_entity.pdbx_description
1 polymer ?
#
loop_
_entity_poly.entity_id
_entity_poly.type
_entity_poly.pdbx_seq_one_letter_code
_entity_poly.pdbx_strand_id
1 'polypeptide(L)'
;MLRLSVLTGLCLVLLGTATAWAQADAPIDVKVNMARVLRVSAPAATVIVGNPGIADVTIQDPQTLILTGKSFGQTNLIVLDSLGEPIADTLIEVVQMQAGVTTVYQGQMRTTLACAPVCQPTVMMGDDNNFTSQALASSQLVQSAAN
;
A
#
# COMPACT_ATOMS: atom_id res chain seq x y z
N MET A 1 -71.77 37.69 -1.21
CA MET A 1 -71.34 36.31 -0.91
C MET A 1 -69.96 36.11 -1.53
N LEU A 2 -68.95 36.07 -0.67
CA LEU A 2 -67.52 36.17 -0.97
C LEU A 2 -66.96 34.78 -1.31
N ARG A 3 -66.35 34.59 -2.49
CA ARG A 3 -65.51 33.41 -2.76
C ARG A 3 -64.07 33.85 -2.98
N LEU A 4 -63.32 33.67 -1.90
CA LEU A 4 -61.88 33.80 -1.77
C LEU A 4 -61.22 32.64 -2.53
N SER A 5 -60.28 32.90 -3.42
CA SER A 5 -59.44 31.86 -4.04
C SER A 5 -58.03 32.41 -4.21
N VAL A 6 -57.29 32.37 -3.10
CA VAL A 6 -55.85 32.56 -3.03
C VAL A 6 -55.22 31.20 -3.35
N LEU A 7 -54.51 31.12 -4.48
CA LEU A 7 -53.63 30.01 -4.83
C LEU A 7 -52.23 30.59 -5.07
N THR A 8 -51.61 31.03 -3.98
CA THR A 8 -50.18 31.35 -3.92
C THR A 8 -49.40 30.04 -3.98
N GLY A 9 -48.73 29.81 -5.10
CA GLY A 9 -47.91 28.63 -5.37
C GLY A 9 -46.75 28.51 -4.40
N LEU A 10 -46.72 27.41 -3.65
CA LEU A 10 -45.64 26.99 -2.79
C LEU A 10 -44.55 26.34 -3.66
N CYS A 11 -43.60 27.14 -4.14
CA CYS A 11 -42.41 26.66 -4.84
C CYS A 11 -41.41 26.15 -3.80
N LEU A 12 -41.49 24.86 -3.48
CA LEU A 12 -40.57 24.17 -2.58
C LEU A 12 -39.19 24.04 -3.26
N VAL A 13 -38.25 24.91 -2.90
CA VAL A 13 -36.85 24.83 -3.33
C VAL A 13 -36.20 23.66 -2.59
N LEU A 14 -36.04 22.52 -3.26
CA LEU A 14 -35.17 21.44 -2.79
C LEU A 14 -33.71 21.88 -3.01
N LEU A 15 -33.09 22.44 -1.97
CA LEU A 15 -31.63 22.58 -1.93
C LEU A 15 -31.03 21.17 -1.85
N GLY A 16 -30.45 20.71 -2.96
CA GLY A 16 -29.69 19.48 -3.01
C GLY A 16 -28.49 19.58 -2.07
N THR A 17 -28.48 18.76 -1.02
CA THR A 17 -27.30 18.53 -0.19
C THR A 17 -26.28 17.77 -1.03
N ALA A 18 -25.29 18.49 -1.57
CA ALA A 18 -24.09 17.88 -2.09
C ALA A 18 -23.41 17.14 -0.93
N THR A 19 -23.60 15.83 -0.86
CA THR A 19 -22.82 14.97 0.02
C THR A 19 -21.39 15.05 -0.48
N ALA A 20 -20.51 15.69 0.29
CA ALA A 20 -19.08 15.58 0.08
C ALA A 20 -18.69 14.14 0.43
N TRP A 21 -18.35 13.34 -0.58
CA TRP A 21 -17.80 12.01 -0.35
C TRP A 21 -16.40 12.24 0.21
N ALA A 22 -16.22 11.96 1.51
CA ALA A 22 -14.90 11.97 2.11
C ALA A 22 -14.06 10.88 1.42
N GLN A 23 -13.19 11.31 0.52
CA GLN A 23 -12.25 10.43 -0.14
C GLN A 23 -11.20 10.09 0.92
N ALA A 24 -11.35 8.93 1.56
CA ALA A 24 -10.33 8.42 2.45
C ALA A 24 -9.05 8.25 1.63
N ASP A 25 -7.97 8.94 2.01
CA ASP A 25 -6.69 8.77 1.35
C ASP A 25 -6.28 7.29 1.43
N ALA A 26 -5.89 6.74 0.28
CA ALA A 26 -5.43 5.37 0.21
C ALA A 26 -4.19 5.20 1.10
N PRO A 27 -4.02 4.03 1.77
CA PRO A 27 -2.83 3.75 2.55
C PRO A 27 -1.54 3.92 1.74
N ILE A 28 -0.47 4.34 2.41
CA ILE A 28 0.86 4.41 1.84
C ILE A 28 1.51 3.03 1.94
N ASP A 29 1.66 2.37 0.80
CA ASP A 29 2.38 1.10 0.73
C ASP A 29 3.90 1.33 0.71
N VAL A 30 4.63 0.57 1.53
CA VAL A 30 6.09 0.45 1.48
C VAL A 30 6.51 -1.00 1.73
N LYS A 31 7.57 -1.44 1.07
CA LYS A 31 8.12 -2.78 1.26
C LYS A 31 9.08 -2.80 2.45
N VAL A 32 9.14 -3.91 3.17
CA VAL A 32 10.17 -4.12 4.22
C VAL A 32 11.56 -3.94 3.63
N ASN A 33 12.44 -3.28 4.40
CA ASN A 33 13.81 -2.90 4.06
C ASN A 33 13.95 -1.97 2.85
N MET A 34 12.85 -1.35 2.39
CA MET A 34 12.84 -0.41 1.28
C MET A 34 12.42 0.97 1.76
N ALA A 35 12.91 1.99 1.05
CA ALA A 35 12.52 3.37 1.27
C ALA A 35 11.61 3.89 0.15
N ARG A 36 10.72 4.81 0.48
CA ARG A 36 9.84 5.54 -0.44
C ARG A 36 9.92 7.02 -0.13
N VAL A 37 10.07 7.82 -1.18
CA VAL A 37 10.01 9.29 -1.06
C VAL A 37 8.55 9.72 -1.02
N LEU A 38 8.19 10.48 0.01
CA LEU A 38 6.90 11.11 0.16
C LEU A 38 7.08 12.63 -0.01
N ARG A 39 6.18 13.25 -0.77
CA ARG A 39 6.10 14.70 -0.89
C ARG A 39 4.85 15.19 -0.18
N VAL A 40 5.02 16.16 0.70
CA VAL A 40 3.93 16.77 1.46
C VAL A 40 3.53 18.11 0.84
N SER A 41 2.26 18.49 1.01
CA SER A 41 1.68 19.70 0.41
C SER A 41 2.19 21.00 1.03
N ALA A 42 2.72 20.94 2.26
CA ALA A 42 3.22 22.07 3.03
C ALA A 42 4.50 21.69 3.82
N PRO A 43 5.30 22.67 4.29
CA PRO A 43 6.48 22.41 5.11
C PRO A 43 6.19 21.63 6.39
N ALA A 44 6.73 20.41 6.50
CA ALA A 44 6.65 19.58 7.69
C ALA A 44 7.57 20.11 8.80
N ALA A 45 7.01 20.34 9.98
CA ALA A 45 7.78 20.71 11.17
C ALA A 45 7.90 19.54 12.15
N THR A 46 6.84 18.73 12.28
CA THR A 46 6.81 17.56 13.17
C THR A 46 6.32 16.34 12.40
N VAL A 47 6.99 15.21 12.58
CA VAL A 47 6.59 13.92 12.01
C VAL A 47 6.42 12.92 13.14
N ILE A 48 5.28 12.24 13.16
CA ILE A 48 4.91 11.26 14.17
C ILE A 48 4.60 9.95 13.47
N VAL A 49 5.27 8.88 13.89
CA VAL A 49 5.00 7.52 13.45
C VAL A 49 4.42 6.75 14.63
N GLY A 50 3.26 6.12 14.44
CA GLY A 50 2.58 5.39 15.51
C GLY A 50 3.44 4.27 16.10
N ASN A 51 4.12 3.49 15.25
CA ASN A 51 5.06 2.44 15.66
C ASN A 51 6.38 2.50 14.83
N PRO A 52 7.46 3.08 15.40
CA PRO A 52 8.79 3.14 14.78
C PRO A 52 9.48 1.78 14.55
N GLY A 53 8.93 0.69 15.09
CA GLY A 53 9.35 -0.68 14.81
C GLY A 53 8.84 -1.19 13.47
N ILE A 54 7.70 -0.69 12.99
CA ILE A 54 7.07 -1.08 11.72
C ILE A 54 7.60 -0.23 10.57
N ALA A 55 7.58 1.09 10.71
CA ALA A 55 8.09 2.03 9.73
C ALA A 55 8.84 3.16 10.43
N ASP A 56 9.69 3.87 9.70
CA ASP A 56 10.39 5.06 10.19
C ASP A 56 10.42 6.14 9.11
N VAL A 57 10.51 7.41 9.51
CA VAL A 57 10.51 8.55 8.57
C VAL A 57 11.61 9.53 8.91
N THR A 58 12.38 9.93 7.90
CA THR A 58 13.39 10.98 8.02
C THR A 58 13.01 12.18 7.15
N ILE A 59 13.20 13.38 7.68
CA ILE A 59 12.99 14.63 6.92
C ILE A 59 14.24 14.91 6.10
N GLN A 60 14.13 14.93 4.77
CA GLN A 60 15.24 15.28 3.88
C GLN A 60 15.30 16.81 3.66
N ASP A 61 14.13 17.41 3.44
CA ASP A 61 13.90 18.85 3.33
C ASP A 61 12.47 19.16 3.81
N PRO A 62 12.06 20.43 3.94
CA PRO A 62 10.75 20.77 4.51
C PRO A 62 9.56 20.13 3.81
N GLN A 63 9.65 19.74 2.53
CA GLN A 63 8.53 19.13 1.79
C GLN A 63 8.79 17.69 1.33
N THR A 64 9.96 17.13 1.65
CA THR A 64 10.37 15.79 1.23
C THR A 64 10.70 14.92 2.44
N LEU A 65 9.95 13.84 2.58
CA LEU A 65 10.12 12.83 3.63
C LEU A 65 10.61 11.52 3.00
N ILE A 66 11.49 10.82 3.71
CA ILE A 66 11.96 9.48 3.36
C ILE A 66 11.31 8.49 4.32
N LEU A 67 10.32 7.76 3.85
CA LEU A 67 9.67 6.67 4.58
C LEU A 67 10.45 5.37 4.38
N THR A 68 10.80 4.67 5.45
CA THR A 68 11.47 3.36 5.41
C THR A 68 10.60 2.30 6.08
N GLY A 69 10.30 1.22 5.36
CA GLY A 69 9.66 0.04 5.95
C GLY A 69 10.66 -0.80 6.74
N LYS A 70 10.40 -1.09 8.01
CA LYS A 70 11.30 -1.85 8.90
C LYS A 70 10.81 -3.26 9.19
N SER A 71 9.55 -3.42 9.57
CA SER A 71 8.94 -4.73 9.84
C SER A 71 7.50 -4.77 9.36
N PHE A 72 6.98 -5.99 9.18
CA PHE A 72 5.62 -6.18 8.67
C PHE A 72 4.57 -5.62 9.62
N GLY A 73 3.54 -5.02 9.04
CA GLY A 73 2.37 -4.56 9.78
C GLY A 73 1.77 -3.29 9.21
N GLN A 74 0.80 -2.76 9.94
CA GLN A 74 0.17 -1.49 9.65
C GLN A 74 0.48 -0.50 10.77
N THR A 75 0.81 0.73 10.41
CA THR A 75 0.94 1.85 11.34
C THR A 75 0.37 3.11 10.71
N ASN A 76 0.51 4.27 11.35
CA ASN A 76 0.07 5.54 10.81
C ASN A 76 1.21 6.56 10.83
N LEU A 77 1.11 7.52 9.93
CA LEU A 77 1.99 8.68 9.80
C LEU A 77 1.16 9.94 9.96
N ILE A 78 1.54 10.76 10.93
CA ILE A 78 0.97 12.09 11.12
C ILE A 78 2.08 13.10 10.87
N VAL A 79 1.81 14.06 9.99
CA VAL A 79 2.72 15.16 9.66
C VAL A 79 2.05 16.46 10.07
N LEU A 80 2.73 17.26 10.89
CA LEU A 80 2.24 18.55 11.36
C LEU A 80 3.11 19.69 10.83
N ASP A 81 2.50 20.84 10.62
CA ASP A 81 3.20 22.09 10.33
C ASP A 81 3.76 22.75 11.61
N SER A 82 4.34 23.94 11.48
CA SER A 82 4.91 24.68 12.61
C SER A 82 3.87 25.21 13.62
N LEU A 83 2.60 25.27 13.24
CA LEU A 83 1.49 25.68 14.09
C LEU A 83 0.84 24.48 14.81
N GLY A 84 1.25 23.26 14.46
CA GLY A 84 0.68 22.02 14.99
C GLY A 84 -0.55 21.55 14.22
N GLU A 85 -0.85 22.14 13.05
CA GLU A 85 -1.95 21.71 12.21
C GLU A 85 -1.55 20.48 11.37
N PRO A 86 -2.43 19.48 11.21
CA PRO A 86 -2.13 18.28 10.45
C PRO A 86 -2.07 18.57 8.95
N ILE A 87 -0.91 18.32 8.35
CA ILE A 87 -0.68 18.32 6.90
C ILE A 87 -1.12 16.98 6.30
N ALA A 88 -0.86 15.88 7.01
CA ALA A 88 -1.27 14.53 6.61
C ALA A 88 -1.53 13.66 7.83
N ASP A 89 -2.54 12.80 7.73
CA ASP A 89 -2.82 11.70 8.65
C ASP A 89 -3.24 10.49 7.81
N THR A 90 -2.35 9.50 7.69
CA THR A 90 -2.54 8.38 6.78
C THR A 90 -2.00 7.07 7.35
N LEU A 91 -2.58 5.97 6.91
CA LEU A 91 -2.10 4.63 7.23
C LEU A 91 -0.88 4.29 6.37
N ILE A 92 0.12 3.68 6.98
CA ILE A 92 1.24 3.03 6.30
C ILE A 92 1.01 1.52 6.38
N GLU A 93 1.06 0.87 5.22
CA GLU A 93 1.09 -0.57 5.14
C GLU A 93 2.50 -1.04 4.76
N VAL A 94 3.16 -1.73 5.69
CA VAL A 94 4.49 -2.31 5.45
C VAL A 94 4.30 -3.76 5.05
N VAL A 95 4.30 -3.96 3.75
CA VAL A 95 4.14 -5.27 3.14
C VAL A 95 5.50 -5.95 3.00
N GLN A 96 5.49 -7.27 2.97
CA GLN A 96 6.65 -7.98 2.44
C GLN A 96 6.82 -7.61 0.99
N MET A 97 8.05 -7.74 0.50
CA MET A 97 8.22 -7.86 -0.93
C MET A 97 7.59 -9.20 -1.35
N GLN A 98 6.26 -9.27 -1.37
CA GLN A 98 5.43 -10.35 -1.90
C GLN A 98 5.37 -10.30 -3.43
N ALA A 99 6.08 -9.35 -4.05
CA ALA A 99 6.31 -9.36 -5.48
C ALA A 99 7.15 -10.59 -5.85
N GLY A 100 6.44 -11.69 -6.12
CA GLY A 100 6.92 -12.70 -7.02
C GLY A 100 6.39 -14.09 -6.75
N VAL A 101 6.01 -14.45 -5.53
CA VAL A 101 5.70 -15.87 -5.28
C VAL A 101 4.28 -16.21 -5.77
N THR A 102 4.19 -16.86 -6.91
CA THR A 102 2.95 -17.34 -7.54
C THR A 102 2.91 -18.86 -7.51
N THR A 103 1.83 -19.43 -7.00
CA THR A 103 1.57 -20.87 -7.12
C THR A 103 0.65 -21.13 -8.32
N VAL A 104 1.09 -21.98 -9.24
CA VAL A 104 0.31 -22.42 -10.40
C VAL A 104 -0.17 -23.85 -10.14
N TYR A 105 -1.45 -24.10 -10.41
CA TYR A 105 -2.06 -25.42 -10.33
C TYR A 105 -2.44 -25.91 -11.73
N GLN A 106 -1.92 -27.06 -12.14
CA GLN A 106 -2.28 -27.77 -13.37
C GLN A 106 -2.87 -29.14 -13.01
N GLY A 107 -4.17 -29.18 -12.73
CA GLY A 107 -4.79 -30.34 -12.11
C GLY A 107 -4.29 -30.53 -10.68
N GLN A 108 -3.65 -31.66 -10.39
CA GLN A 108 -3.04 -31.94 -9.08
C GLN A 108 -1.58 -31.45 -8.99
N MET A 109 -0.99 -31.00 -10.10
CA MET A 109 0.38 -30.50 -10.11
C MET A 109 0.40 -29.07 -9.55
N ARG A 110 1.17 -28.88 -8.48
CA ARG A 110 1.37 -27.57 -7.84
C ARG A 110 2.80 -27.12 -8.09
N THR A 111 3.01 -25.90 -8.59
CA THR A 111 4.37 -25.36 -8.81
C THR A 111 4.46 -23.96 -8.27
N THR A 112 5.55 -23.64 -7.57
CA THR A 112 5.78 -22.30 -7.01
C THR A 112 6.84 -21.55 -7.82
N LEU A 113 6.56 -20.30 -8.16
CA LEU A 113 7.42 -19.42 -8.97
C LEU A 113 7.68 -18.13 -8.22
N ALA A 114 8.88 -17.55 -8.32
CA ALA A 114 9.21 -16.19 -7.87
C ALA A 114 9.36 -15.24 -9.08
N CYS A 115 8.50 -14.23 -9.21
CA CYS A 115 8.37 -13.35 -10.37
C CYS A 115 8.73 -11.89 -10.08
N ALA A 116 9.81 -11.40 -10.71
CA ALA A 116 10.12 -9.96 -10.78
C ALA A 116 11.20 -9.66 -11.84
N PRO A 117 10.91 -9.09 -13.03
CA PRO A 117 9.66 -9.09 -13.81
C PRO A 117 9.42 -10.42 -14.58
N VAL A 118 10.40 -11.33 -14.58
CA VAL A 118 10.32 -12.69 -15.15
C VAL A 118 10.20 -13.70 -14.01
N CYS A 119 9.38 -14.73 -14.19
CA CYS A 119 9.22 -15.80 -13.22
C CYS A 119 10.38 -16.80 -13.27
N GLN A 120 10.95 -17.09 -12.10
CA GLN A 120 11.95 -18.12 -11.89
C GLN A 120 11.38 -19.20 -10.96
N PRO A 121 11.74 -20.49 -11.15
CA PRO A 121 11.27 -21.55 -10.28
C PRO A 121 11.78 -21.37 -8.85
N THR A 122 10.92 -21.63 -7.86
CA THR A 122 11.31 -21.72 -6.44
C THR A 122 10.64 -22.94 -5.82
N VAL A 123 11.40 -23.73 -5.09
CA VAL A 123 10.91 -25.00 -4.53
C VAL A 123 10.23 -24.73 -3.20
N MET A 124 8.96 -25.10 -3.07
CA MET A 124 8.22 -25.12 -1.81
C MET A 124 7.68 -26.51 -1.47
N MET A 125 7.44 -26.73 -0.18
CA MET A 125 6.81 -27.97 0.31
C MET A 125 5.44 -28.17 -0.34
N GLY A 126 5.21 -29.36 -0.91
CA GLY A 126 3.96 -29.69 -1.60
C GLY A 126 3.91 -29.25 -3.06
N ASP A 127 5.02 -28.76 -3.62
CA ASP A 127 5.16 -28.66 -5.08
C ASP A 127 5.28 -30.05 -5.71
N ASP A 128 4.95 -30.16 -6.99
CA ASP A 128 5.05 -31.37 -7.79
C ASP A 128 6.49 -31.92 -7.76
N ASN A 129 6.61 -33.24 -7.63
CA ASN A 129 7.90 -33.91 -7.50
C ASN A 129 8.77 -33.73 -8.74
N ASN A 130 8.18 -33.73 -9.94
CA ASN A 130 8.92 -33.56 -11.19
C ASN A 130 9.46 -32.14 -11.29
N PHE A 131 8.62 -31.12 -11.05
CA PHE A 131 9.04 -29.72 -10.98
C PHE A 131 10.18 -29.51 -9.98
N THR A 132 10.02 -30.05 -8.76
CA THR A 132 11.02 -29.95 -7.69
C THR A 132 12.35 -30.59 -8.11
N SER A 133 12.31 -31.79 -8.70
CA SER A 133 13.52 -32.50 -9.14
C SER A 133 14.29 -31.73 -10.21
N GLN A 134 13.60 -31.13 -11.19
CA GLN A 134 14.23 -30.34 -12.26
C GLN A 134 14.83 -29.04 -11.73
N ALA A 135 14.11 -28.32 -10.86
CA ALA A 135 14.60 -27.09 -10.25
C ALA A 135 15.87 -27.34 -9.41
N LEU A 136 15.91 -28.43 -8.63
CA LEU A 136 17.10 -28.83 -7.87
C LEU A 136 18.28 -29.23 -8.77
N ALA A 137 18.02 -30.03 -9.82
CA ALA A 137 19.06 -30.42 -10.77
C ALA A 137 19.66 -29.20 -11.49
N SER A 138 18.82 -28.23 -11.89
CA SER A 138 19.31 -27.00 -12.52
C SER A 138 20.21 -26.17 -11.58
N SER A 139 19.85 -26.11 -10.29
CA SER A 139 20.65 -25.40 -9.28
C SER A 139 22.01 -26.07 -9.07
N GLN A 140 22.06 -27.40 -9.06
CA GLN A 140 23.32 -28.17 -8.95
C GLN A 140 24.22 -27.96 -10.17
N LEU A 141 23.65 -27.94 -11.39
CA LEU A 141 24.41 -27.68 -12.61
C LEU A 141 25.05 -26.29 -12.59
N VAL A 142 24.30 -25.25 -12.20
CA VAL A 142 24.83 -23.88 -12.08
C VAL A 142 25.94 -23.81 -11.03
N GLN A 143 25.78 -24.48 -9.87
CA GLN A 143 26.82 -24.54 -8.84
C GLN A 143 28.09 -25.25 -9.32
N SER A 144 27.96 -26.32 -10.11
CA SER A 144 29.10 -27.05 -10.66
C SER A 144 29.87 -26.28 -11.72
N ALA A 145 29.20 -25.39 -12.46
CA ALA A 145 29.81 -24.54 -13.48
C ALA A 145 30.48 -23.27 -12.93
N ALA A 146 30.22 -22.93 -11.66
CA ALA A 146 30.80 -21.78 -10.97
C ALA A 146 32.16 -22.08 -10.32
N ASN A 147 32.61 -23.35 -10.34
CA ASN A 147 33.92 -23.81 -9.87
C ASN A 147 34.76 -24.32 -11.04
#